data_AF-A0A7X2NUB3-F1
#
_entry.id   AF-A0A7X2NUB3-F1
#
_cell.length_a   1.000
_cell.length_b   1.000
_cell.length_c   1.000
_cell.angle_alpha   90.00
_cell.angle_beta   90.00
_cell.angle_gamma   90.00
#
_symmetry.space_group_name_H-M   'P 1'
#
loop_
_entity.id
_entity.type
_entity.pdbx_description
1 polymer ?
#
loop_
_entity_poly.entity_id
_entity_poly.type
_entity_poly.pdbx_seq_one_letter_code
_entity_poly.pdbx_strand_id
1 'polypeptide(L)'
;MAKTQETLDLENALDQRSRERREYGCKEVTIGFAHDSHGDEIVDYMSMDSRSVFRCYELKVSVSDLKSDARKSWYGDYNYLVCGMDLWNQQPAFENYIPPYAGILAGPDLIVKRKAQKRNIPDQQREMLKDSLIRSVFWKMDQYRNAENLKAMQELKHSLEALQQEYEAFRQETDRMRWTYQDYESFVRRNHQDPSFSIERQAKAERSQYVARKEGRFTWSAGPDGTIVCPCCRKPALIRDGKPLLTEFCPFCGADLRRLGQ
;
A
#
# COMPACT_ATOMS: atom_id res chain seq x y z
N MET A 1 -4.38 -8.41 11.19
CA MET A 1 -5.29 -7.54 11.96
C MET A 1 -4.43 -6.62 12.81
N ALA A 2 -4.72 -5.32 12.85
CA ALA A 2 -4.06 -4.41 13.78
C ALA A 2 -4.50 -4.74 15.22
N LYS A 3 -3.59 -4.61 16.19
CA LYS A 3 -3.93 -4.76 17.62
C LYS A 3 -4.96 -3.70 18.02
N THR A 4 -5.90 -4.05 18.89
CA THR A 4 -6.85 -3.08 19.46
C THR A 4 -6.13 -2.14 20.43
N GLN A 5 -6.63 -0.92 20.59
CA GLN A 5 -6.07 0.04 21.54
C GLN A 5 -6.02 -0.52 22.96
N GLU A 6 -7.08 -1.21 23.39
CA GLU A 6 -7.14 -1.85 24.71
C GLU A 6 -6.02 -2.88 24.93
N THR A 7 -5.70 -3.68 23.89
CA THR A 7 -4.57 -4.63 23.98
C THR A 7 -3.24 -3.89 24.16
N LEU A 8 -3.03 -2.80 23.41
CA LEU A 8 -1.83 -1.98 23.52
C LEU A 8 -1.69 -1.35 24.91
N ASP A 9 -2.79 -0.89 25.50
CA ASP A 9 -2.81 -0.29 26.82
C ASP A 9 -2.40 -1.30 27.90
N LEU A 10 -2.90 -2.54 27.82
CA LEU A 10 -2.50 -3.64 28.71
C LEU A 10 -1.02 -4.01 28.55
N GLU A 11 -0.52 -4.08 27.31
CA GLU A 11 0.90 -4.32 27.04
C GLU A 11 1.79 -3.22 27.62
N ASN A 12 1.39 -1.96 27.47
CA ASN A 12 2.13 -0.80 28.00
C ASN A 12 2.13 -0.80 29.54
N ALA A 13 1.03 -1.18 30.16
CA ALA A 13 0.95 -1.34 31.61
C ALA A 13 1.93 -2.42 32.12
N LEU A 14 2.05 -3.54 31.40
CA LEU A 14 3.02 -4.59 31.74
C LEU A 14 4.46 -4.13 31.55
N ASP A 15 4.77 -3.44 30.45
CA ASP A 15 6.07 -2.81 30.23
C ASP A 15 6.45 -1.89 31.40
N GLN A 16 5.53 -0.98 31.77
CA GLN A 16 5.75 -0.04 32.87
C GLN A 16 6.00 -0.78 34.19
N ARG A 17 5.16 -1.77 34.51
CA ARG A 17 5.31 -2.59 35.71
C ARG A 17 6.65 -3.32 35.76
N SER A 18 7.09 -3.90 34.64
CA SER A 18 8.40 -4.57 34.58
C SER A 18 9.54 -3.58 34.78
N ARG A 19 9.47 -2.38 34.18
CA ARG A 19 10.47 -1.32 34.39
C ARG A 19 10.56 -0.89 35.85
N GLU A 20 9.42 -0.61 36.49
CA GLU A 20 9.34 -0.22 37.90
C GLU A 20 9.93 -1.29 38.83
N ARG A 21 9.73 -2.56 38.49
CA ARG A 21 10.24 -3.72 39.25
C ARG A 21 11.65 -4.15 38.86
N ARG A 22 12.27 -3.50 37.88
CA ARG A 22 13.58 -3.88 37.31
C ARG A 22 13.60 -5.32 36.80
N GLU A 23 12.50 -5.75 36.20
CA GLU A 23 12.35 -7.04 35.52
C GLU A 23 12.68 -6.87 34.03
N TYR A 24 13.27 -7.91 33.43
CA TYR A 24 13.48 -8.00 32.00
C TYR A 24 12.16 -8.45 31.36
N GLY A 25 11.42 -7.52 30.76
CA GLY A 25 10.11 -7.77 30.14
C GLY A 25 10.15 -7.70 28.62
N CYS A 26 9.36 -8.54 27.93
CA CYS A 26 9.21 -8.51 26.48
C CYS A 26 7.81 -8.96 26.04
N LYS A 27 7.28 -8.32 24.99
CA LYS A 27 6.03 -8.70 24.30
C LYS A 27 6.30 -9.83 23.29
N GLU A 28 5.28 -10.63 23.02
CA GLU A 28 5.23 -11.66 21.97
C GLU A 28 6.45 -12.59 22.01
N VAL A 29 6.61 -13.29 23.13
CA VAL A 29 7.74 -14.21 23.30
C VAL A 29 7.36 -15.59 22.79
N THR A 30 7.94 -15.98 21.66
CA THR A 30 7.83 -17.34 21.14
C THR A 30 8.57 -18.32 22.05
N ILE A 31 7.91 -19.37 22.51
CA ILE A 31 8.42 -20.34 23.48
C ILE A 31 9.13 -21.50 22.79
N GLY A 32 10.34 -21.79 23.26
CA GLY A 32 11.23 -22.79 22.70
C GLY A 32 11.69 -22.48 21.27
N PHE A 33 12.16 -23.53 20.59
CA PHE A 33 12.73 -23.48 19.25
C PHE A 33 12.26 -24.67 18.41
N ALA A 34 12.23 -24.49 17.09
CA ALA A 34 11.76 -25.50 16.14
C ALA A 34 12.51 -26.84 16.22
N HIS A 35 13.81 -26.83 16.57
CA HIS A 35 14.61 -28.05 16.69
C HIS A 35 14.24 -28.90 17.91
N ASP A 36 13.56 -28.32 18.91
CA ASP A 36 13.09 -29.01 20.10
C ASP A 36 11.59 -29.36 20.04
N SER A 37 10.99 -29.36 18.84
CA SER A 37 9.54 -29.53 18.65
C SER A 37 8.68 -28.47 19.37
N HIS A 38 9.26 -27.28 19.57
CA HIS A 38 8.60 -26.09 20.10
C HIS A 38 8.66 -24.95 19.05
N GLY A 39 8.30 -23.72 19.43
CA GLY A 39 8.41 -22.54 18.56
C GLY A 39 7.13 -22.13 17.82
N ASP A 40 6.01 -22.80 18.09
CA ASP A 40 4.68 -22.46 17.60
C ASP A 40 3.84 -21.66 18.62
N GLU A 41 4.23 -21.70 19.90
CA GLU A 41 3.54 -21.03 21.00
C GLU A 41 4.13 -19.67 21.32
N ILE A 42 3.26 -18.69 21.59
CA ILE A 42 3.65 -17.31 21.92
C ILE A 42 3.00 -16.95 23.25
N VAL A 43 3.82 -16.46 24.18
CA VAL A 43 3.34 -15.75 25.37
C VAL A 43 3.18 -14.27 24.98
N ASP A 44 2.01 -13.68 25.23
CA ASP A 44 1.74 -12.28 24.88
C ASP A 44 2.71 -11.31 25.56
N TYR A 45 3.05 -11.58 26.82
CA TYR A 45 4.11 -10.86 27.53
C TYR A 45 4.81 -11.76 28.54
N MET A 46 6.13 -11.66 28.64
CA MET A 46 6.92 -12.42 29.60
C MET A 46 7.91 -11.52 30.32
N SER A 47 8.05 -11.72 31.64
CA SER A 47 9.09 -11.05 32.43
C SER A 47 9.93 -12.02 33.25
N MET A 48 11.17 -11.62 33.52
CA MET A 48 12.12 -12.34 34.38
C MET A 48 12.79 -11.36 35.34
N ASP A 49 12.89 -11.70 36.63
CA ASP A 49 13.69 -10.92 37.59
C ASP A 49 15.15 -11.41 37.69
N SER A 50 15.99 -10.72 38.47
CA SER A 50 17.40 -11.06 38.66
C SER A 50 17.64 -12.40 39.35
N ARG A 51 16.60 -13.03 39.90
CA ARG A 51 16.63 -14.38 40.50
C ARG A 51 16.05 -15.42 39.56
N SER A 52 15.92 -15.07 38.28
CA SER A 52 15.35 -15.92 37.23
C SER A 52 13.93 -16.37 37.53
N VAL A 53 13.12 -15.60 38.27
CA VAL A 53 11.70 -15.91 38.45
C VAL A 53 10.92 -15.41 37.24
N PHE A 54 10.28 -16.34 36.53
CA PHE A 54 9.54 -16.07 35.31
C PHE A 54 8.07 -15.79 35.57
N ARG A 55 7.54 -14.81 34.84
CA ARG A 55 6.12 -14.45 34.85
C ARG A 55 5.60 -14.45 33.42
N CYS A 56 4.63 -15.31 33.12
CA CYS A 56 3.98 -15.37 31.81
C CYS A 56 2.59 -14.73 31.91
N TYR A 57 2.26 -13.93 30.90
CA TYR A 57 1.04 -13.15 30.84
C TYR A 57 0.33 -13.42 29.51
N GLU A 58 -0.93 -13.82 29.60
CA GLU A 58 -1.84 -14.03 28.49
C GLU A 58 -2.85 -12.87 28.48
N LEU A 59 -2.94 -12.13 27.37
CA LEU A 59 -3.80 -10.96 27.23
C LEU A 59 -5.08 -11.32 26.50
N LYS A 60 -6.23 -11.01 27.10
CA LYS A 60 -7.55 -11.27 26.51
C LYS A 60 -8.49 -10.10 26.76
N VAL A 61 -9.04 -9.50 25.71
CA VAL A 61 -9.94 -8.33 25.84
C VAL A 61 -11.41 -8.69 25.61
N SER A 62 -11.68 -9.87 25.05
CA SER A 62 -13.04 -10.36 24.80
C SER A 62 -13.26 -11.81 25.23
N VAL A 63 -14.53 -12.22 25.37
CA VAL A 63 -14.91 -13.61 25.64
C VAL A 63 -14.54 -14.52 24.46
N SER A 64 -14.59 -13.99 23.23
CA SER A 64 -14.10 -14.71 22.04
C SER A 64 -12.61 -15.03 22.16
N ASP A 65 -11.80 -14.10 22.67
CA ASP A 65 -10.36 -14.36 22.84
C ASP A 65 -10.13 -15.46 23.87
N LEU A 66 -10.92 -15.50 24.97
CA LEU A 66 -10.82 -16.57 25.98
C LEU A 66 -11.15 -17.94 25.39
N LYS A 67 -12.18 -17.99 24.54
CA LYS A 67 -12.66 -19.19 23.85
C LYS A 67 -11.78 -19.64 22.69
N SER A 68 -10.77 -18.84 22.28
CA SER A 68 -9.90 -19.21 21.17
C SER A 68 -9.12 -20.50 21.46
N ASP A 69 -8.95 -21.31 20.42
CA ASP A 69 -8.15 -22.55 20.40
C ASP A 69 -6.63 -22.28 20.38
N ALA A 70 -6.23 -21.00 20.42
CA ALA A 70 -4.83 -20.64 20.54
C ALA A 70 -4.25 -21.25 21.82
N ARG A 71 -3.11 -21.92 21.69
CA ARG A 71 -2.40 -22.51 22.82
C ARG A 71 -2.02 -21.39 23.80
N LYS A 72 -2.42 -21.56 25.06
CA LYS A 72 -2.17 -20.61 26.14
C LYS A 72 -0.91 -21.04 26.88
N SER A 73 0.06 -20.14 26.98
CA SER A 73 1.44 -20.47 27.36
C SER A 73 1.67 -20.27 28.86
N TRP A 74 1.20 -21.21 29.68
CA TRP A 74 1.27 -21.16 31.14
C TRP A 74 2.56 -21.73 31.74
N TYR A 75 3.71 -21.25 31.27
CA TYR A 75 5.02 -21.82 31.59
C TYR A 75 5.77 -21.15 32.75
N GLY A 76 5.31 -20.02 33.28
CA GLY A 76 6.06 -19.24 34.27
C GLY A 76 6.05 -19.83 35.69
N ASP A 77 6.96 -19.34 36.55
CA ASP A 77 6.84 -19.51 38.00
C ASP A 77 5.54 -18.85 38.51
N TYR A 78 5.13 -17.73 37.89
CA TYR A 78 3.81 -17.16 38.03
C TYR A 78 3.16 -16.96 36.66
N ASN A 79 1.86 -17.16 36.61
CA ASN A 79 1.08 -17.13 35.38
C ASN A 79 -0.11 -16.20 35.58
N TYR A 80 -0.41 -15.37 34.60
CA TYR A 80 -1.47 -14.35 34.73
C TYR A 80 -2.32 -14.29 33.46
N LEU A 81 -3.64 -14.33 33.64
CA LEU A 81 -4.55 -13.72 32.67
C LEU A 81 -4.56 -12.22 32.92
N VAL A 82 -4.27 -11.44 31.89
CA VAL A 82 -4.43 -9.98 31.89
C VAL A 82 -5.61 -9.66 30.99
N CYS A 83 -6.67 -9.10 31.56
CA CYS A 83 -7.90 -8.85 30.82
C CYS A 83 -8.34 -7.40 30.82
N GLY A 84 -9.07 -7.04 29.77
CA GLY A 84 -9.83 -5.81 29.71
C GLY A 84 -10.80 -5.68 30.89
N MET A 85 -11.05 -4.46 31.35
CA MET A 85 -11.97 -4.24 32.48
C MET A 85 -13.39 -4.67 32.11
N ASP A 86 -13.78 -4.49 30.85
CA ASP A 86 -15.09 -4.93 30.35
C ASP A 86 -15.21 -6.45 30.33
N LEU A 87 -14.15 -7.16 29.91
CA LEU A 87 -14.13 -8.63 29.98
C LEU A 87 -14.23 -9.13 31.42
N TRP A 88 -13.54 -8.47 32.36
CA TRP A 88 -13.68 -8.75 33.78
C TRP A 88 -15.13 -8.53 34.24
N ASN A 89 -15.74 -7.40 33.90
CA ASN A 89 -17.10 -7.07 34.33
C ASN A 89 -18.17 -8.02 33.78
N GLN A 90 -17.94 -8.63 32.62
CA GLN A 90 -18.81 -9.68 32.06
C GLN A 90 -18.83 -10.95 32.93
N GLN A 91 -17.86 -11.14 33.82
CA GLN A 91 -17.73 -12.30 34.71
C GLN A 91 -17.98 -13.64 33.99
N PRO A 92 -17.29 -13.92 32.86
CA PRO A 92 -17.34 -15.26 32.29
C PRO A 92 -16.82 -16.28 33.31
N ALA A 93 -17.19 -17.55 33.15
CA ALA A 93 -16.66 -18.65 33.96
C ALA A 93 -15.15 -18.86 33.65
N PHE A 94 -14.30 -17.99 34.20
CA PHE A 94 -12.87 -17.95 33.94
C PHE A 94 -12.21 -19.30 34.23
N GLU A 95 -12.71 -20.06 35.21
CA GLU A 95 -12.22 -21.38 35.57
C GLU A 95 -12.24 -22.38 34.40
N ASN A 96 -13.12 -22.16 33.41
CA ASN A 96 -13.19 -23.01 32.22
C ASN A 96 -12.07 -22.72 31.21
N TYR A 97 -11.39 -21.58 31.32
CA TYR A 97 -10.44 -21.09 30.30
C TYR A 97 -9.01 -20.97 30.80
N ILE A 98 -8.83 -20.80 32.11
CA ILE A 98 -7.51 -20.56 32.70
C ILE A 98 -7.24 -21.49 33.90
N PRO A 99 -5.99 -21.93 34.11
CA PRO A 99 -5.66 -22.80 35.24
C PRO A 99 -5.95 -22.16 36.61
N PRO A 100 -6.23 -22.97 37.65
CA PRO A 100 -6.57 -22.46 38.98
C PRO A 100 -5.40 -21.72 39.66
N TYR A 101 -4.17 -22.00 39.26
CA TYR A 101 -2.96 -21.32 39.76
C TYR A 101 -2.70 -19.97 39.10
N ALA A 102 -3.36 -19.66 37.97
CA ALA A 102 -3.14 -18.42 37.25
C ALA A 102 -3.77 -17.24 38.01
N GLY A 103 -3.06 -16.13 38.15
CA GLY A 103 -3.62 -14.88 38.63
C GLY A 103 -4.50 -14.20 37.57
N ILE A 104 -5.29 -13.23 38.00
CA ILE A 104 -6.08 -12.37 37.10
C ILE A 104 -5.75 -10.92 37.44
N LEU A 105 -5.28 -10.18 36.43
CA LEU A 105 -5.07 -8.74 36.45
C LEU A 105 -6.08 -8.11 35.50
N ALA A 106 -6.79 -7.07 35.94
CA ALA A 106 -7.85 -6.43 35.15
C ALA A 106 -7.55 -4.95 34.89
N GLY A 107 -7.73 -4.53 33.64
CA GLY A 107 -7.57 -3.16 33.16
C GLY A 107 -6.11 -2.69 33.09
N PRO A 108 -5.88 -1.47 32.55
CA PRO A 108 -4.55 -0.88 32.41
C PRO A 108 -3.87 -0.60 33.76
N ASP A 109 -4.63 -0.47 34.84
CA ASP A 109 -4.08 -0.35 36.20
C ASP A 109 -3.60 -1.69 36.79
N LEU A 110 -3.77 -2.79 36.04
CA LEU A 110 -3.39 -4.16 36.43
C LEU A 110 -3.95 -4.56 37.80
N ILE A 111 -5.23 -4.26 38.05
CA ILE A 111 -5.90 -4.51 39.34
C ILE A 111 -5.90 -6.00 39.61
N VAL A 112 -5.35 -6.42 40.75
CA VAL A 112 -5.30 -7.84 41.14
C VAL A 112 -6.71 -8.31 41.53
N LYS A 113 -7.34 -9.11 40.68
CA LYS A 113 -8.63 -9.76 40.95
C LYS A 113 -8.46 -11.16 41.53
N ARG A 114 -7.41 -11.86 41.11
CA ARG A 114 -7.01 -13.16 41.64
C ARG A 114 -5.50 -13.22 41.78
N LYS A 115 -5.00 -13.64 42.94
CA LYS A 115 -3.55 -13.80 43.16
C LYS A 115 -3.05 -15.04 42.43
N ALA A 116 -1.94 -14.92 41.71
CA ALA A 116 -1.26 -16.07 41.11
C ALA A 116 -0.59 -16.91 42.19
N GLN A 117 -0.60 -18.23 41.99
CA GLN A 117 0.11 -19.18 42.84
C GLN A 117 1.46 -19.50 42.20
N LYS A 118 2.50 -19.59 43.03
CA LYS A 118 3.83 -19.94 42.54
C LYS A 118 3.86 -21.40 42.09
N ARG A 119 4.39 -21.64 40.90
CA ARG A 119 4.68 -22.96 40.34
C ARG A 119 6.17 -23.21 40.42
N ASN A 120 6.54 -24.44 40.78
CA ASN A 120 7.91 -24.91 40.60
C ASN A 120 8.02 -25.44 39.18
N ILE A 121 8.84 -24.80 38.36
CA ILE A 121 9.12 -25.22 36.99
C ILE A 121 10.46 -25.98 36.95
N PRO A 122 10.58 -27.04 36.12
CA PRO A 122 11.84 -27.75 35.96
C PRO A 122 12.94 -26.85 35.39
N ASP A 123 14.20 -27.16 35.69
CA ASP A 123 15.35 -26.36 35.22
C ASP A 123 15.44 -26.31 33.69
N GLN A 124 15.10 -27.41 33.00
CA GLN A 124 15.03 -27.44 31.54
C GLN A 124 14.03 -26.41 30.99
N GLN A 125 12.85 -26.30 31.62
CA GLN A 125 11.84 -25.31 31.24
C GLN A 125 12.31 -23.89 31.55
N ARG A 126 13.04 -23.70 32.66
CA ARG A 126 13.62 -22.41 33.03
C ARG A 126 14.63 -21.91 32.00
N GLU A 127 15.54 -22.78 31.55
CA GLU A 127 16.50 -22.45 30.49
C GLU A 127 15.78 -22.16 29.17
N MET A 128 14.78 -22.96 28.79
CA MET A 128 13.96 -22.69 27.60
C MET A 128 13.34 -21.28 27.64
N LEU A 129 12.71 -20.90 28.76
CA LEU A 129 12.10 -19.57 28.90
C LEU A 129 13.13 -18.45 28.84
N LYS A 130 14.31 -18.67 29.43
CA LYS A 130 15.42 -17.71 29.40
C LYS A 130 15.90 -17.48 27.97
N ASP A 131 16.14 -18.54 27.21
CA ASP A 131 16.60 -18.45 25.83
C ASP A 131 15.54 -17.84 24.91
N SER A 132 14.27 -18.20 25.10
CA SER A 132 13.13 -17.56 24.44
C SER A 132 13.07 -16.07 24.71
N LEU A 133 13.21 -15.64 25.97
CA LEU A 133 13.20 -14.23 26.34
C LEU A 133 14.38 -13.47 25.73
N ILE A 134 15.59 -13.99 25.88
CA ILE A 134 16.81 -13.37 25.38
C ILE A 134 16.72 -13.19 23.86
N ARG A 135 16.27 -14.22 23.14
CA ARG A 135 16.05 -14.15 21.69
C ARG A 135 15.06 -13.04 21.36
N SER A 136 13.88 -13.01 21.99
CA SER A 136 12.86 -12.00 21.68
C SER A 136 13.32 -10.58 22.02
N VAL A 137 13.97 -10.38 23.16
CA VAL A 137 14.54 -9.09 23.55
C VAL A 137 15.61 -8.64 22.55
N PHE A 138 16.51 -9.54 22.16
CA PHE A 138 17.55 -9.25 21.17
C PHE A 138 16.96 -8.82 19.83
N TRP A 139 15.97 -9.55 19.32
CA TRP A 139 15.30 -9.20 18.07
C TRP A 139 14.58 -7.85 18.16
N LYS A 140 13.83 -7.58 19.24
CA LYS A 140 13.17 -6.28 19.41
C LYS A 140 14.21 -5.15 19.51
N MET A 141 15.33 -5.36 20.20
CA MET A 141 16.44 -4.40 20.26
C MET A 141 17.08 -4.15 18.89
N ASP A 142 17.30 -5.19 18.09
CA ASP A 142 17.83 -5.05 16.72
C ASP A 142 16.87 -4.23 15.84
N GLN A 143 15.57 -4.50 15.94
CA GLN A 143 14.55 -3.69 15.26
C GLN A 143 14.59 -2.21 15.71
N TYR A 144 14.75 -1.94 17.01
CA TYR A 144 14.92 -0.57 17.51
C TYR A 144 16.19 0.09 16.97
N ARG A 145 17.33 -0.60 16.94
CA ARG A 145 18.58 -0.09 16.38
C ARG A 145 18.48 0.21 14.88
N ASN A 146 17.82 -0.67 14.14
CA ASN A 146 17.58 -0.47 12.72
C ASN A 146 16.63 0.72 12.47
N ALA A 147 15.63 0.93 13.33
CA ALA A 147 14.77 2.11 13.29
C ALA A 147 15.51 3.41 13.69
N GLU A 148 16.48 3.33 14.61
CA GLU A 148 17.38 4.42 14.97
C GLU A 148 18.47 4.70 13.93
N ASN A 149 18.52 3.94 12.82
CA ASN A 149 19.44 4.23 11.73
C ASN A 149 19.00 5.51 11.00
N LEU A 150 19.34 6.64 11.62
CA LEU A 150 19.04 8.00 11.19
C LEU A 150 19.46 8.22 9.74
N LYS A 151 20.54 7.55 9.31
CA LYS A 151 21.06 7.63 7.95
C LYS A 151 20.08 7.02 6.95
N ALA A 152 19.53 5.84 7.23
CA ALA A 152 18.52 5.21 6.36
C ALA A 152 17.24 6.05 6.30
N MET A 153 16.81 6.64 7.42
CA MET A 153 15.66 7.56 7.43
C MET A 153 15.93 8.84 6.63
N GLN A 154 17.14 9.41 6.74
CA GLN A 154 17.56 10.59 5.97
C GLN A 154 17.63 10.29 4.46
N GLU A 155 18.21 9.15 4.07
CA GLU A 155 18.27 8.69 2.68
C GLU A 155 16.86 8.52 2.09
N LEU A 156 15.94 7.91 2.84
CA LEU A 156 14.56 7.75 2.41
C LEU A 156 13.84 9.10 2.28
N LYS A 157 14.06 10.03 3.22
CA LYS A 157 13.50 11.38 3.17
C LYS A 157 14.01 12.16 1.96
N HIS A 158 15.31 12.13 1.68
CA HIS A 158 15.88 12.76 0.49
C HIS A 158 15.34 12.15 -0.81
N SER A 159 15.17 10.83 -0.84
CA SER A 159 14.57 10.14 -1.99
C SER A 159 13.12 10.56 -2.20
N LEU A 160 12.33 10.72 -1.13
CA LEU A 160 10.96 11.23 -1.20
C LEU A 160 10.90 12.68 -1.69
N GLU A 161 11.78 13.55 -1.19
CA GLU A 161 11.87 14.95 -1.64
C GLU A 161 12.25 15.04 -3.13
N ALA A 162 13.22 14.24 -3.58
CA ALA A 162 13.59 14.17 -4.99
C ALA A 162 12.42 13.69 -5.86
N LEU A 163 11.75 12.61 -5.46
CA LEU A 163 10.61 12.07 -6.21
C LEU A 163 9.43 13.06 -6.25
N GLN A 164 9.20 13.83 -5.18
CA GLN A 164 8.20 14.88 -5.15
C GLN A 164 8.54 16.02 -6.11
N GLN A 165 9.81 16.42 -6.18
CA GLN A 165 10.26 17.44 -7.12
C GLN A 165 10.12 16.96 -8.57
N GLU A 166 10.50 15.71 -8.86
CA GLU A 166 10.32 15.10 -10.18
C GLU A 166 8.85 15.01 -10.58
N TYR A 167 7.98 14.59 -9.65
CA TYR A 167 6.55 14.53 -9.88
C TYR A 167 5.95 15.91 -10.17
N GLU A 168 6.32 16.93 -9.39
CA GLU A 168 5.80 18.29 -9.58
C GLU A 168 6.32 18.90 -10.88
N ALA A 169 7.59 18.65 -11.26
CA ALA A 169 8.12 19.06 -12.56
C ALA A 169 7.37 18.39 -13.71
N PHE A 170 7.16 17.07 -13.64
CA PHE A 170 6.39 16.32 -14.64
C PHE A 170 4.94 16.81 -14.75
N ARG A 171 4.32 17.12 -13.61
CA ARG A 171 2.97 17.69 -13.55
C ARG A 171 2.92 19.06 -14.22
N GLN A 172 3.85 19.96 -13.91
CA GLN A 172 3.92 21.28 -14.52
C GLN A 172 4.15 21.21 -16.04
N GLU A 173 5.01 20.30 -16.49
CA GLU A 173 5.21 20.04 -17.91
C GLU A 173 3.92 19.55 -18.58
N THR A 174 3.23 18.58 -17.96
CA THR A 174 1.96 18.06 -18.46
C THR A 174 0.88 19.13 -18.52
N ASP A 175 0.76 19.97 -17.49
CA ASP A 175 -0.20 21.07 -17.43
C ASP A 175 0.11 22.14 -18.48
N ARG A 176 1.40 22.45 -18.71
CA ARG A 176 1.82 23.37 -19.76
C ARG A 176 1.50 22.82 -21.15
N MET A 177 1.85 21.57 -21.42
CA MET A 177 1.49 20.91 -22.69
C MET A 177 -0.02 20.93 -22.89
N ARG A 178 -0.77 20.66 -21.82
CA ARG A 178 -2.24 20.68 -21.83
C ARG A 178 -2.78 22.03 -22.23
N TRP A 179 -2.31 23.06 -21.55
CA TRP A 179 -2.70 24.43 -21.82
C TRP A 179 -2.37 24.82 -23.27
N THR A 180 -1.17 24.51 -23.76
CA THR A 180 -0.76 24.87 -25.13
C THR A 180 -1.65 24.23 -26.19
N TYR A 181 -1.99 22.94 -26.08
CA TYR A 181 -2.84 22.30 -27.09
C TYR A 181 -4.29 22.82 -27.01
N GLN A 182 -4.82 23.08 -25.81
CA GLN A 182 -6.16 23.63 -25.62
C GLN A 182 -6.28 25.06 -26.14
N ASP A 183 -5.23 25.87 -25.95
CA ASP A 183 -5.14 27.23 -26.47
C ASP A 183 -5.13 27.21 -28.01
N TYR A 184 -4.30 26.36 -28.62
CA TYR A 184 -4.27 26.18 -30.06
C TYR A 184 -5.63 25.71 -30.63
N GLU A 185 -6.26 24.70 -30.02
CA GLU A 185 -7.60 24.27 -30.41
C GLU A 185 -8.61 25.41 -30.31
N SER A 186 -8.57 26.19 -29.23
CA SER A 186 -9.47 27.32 -29.03
C SER A 186 -9.26 28.42 -30.08
N PHE A 187 -8.02 28.73 -30.41
CA PHE A 187 -7.65 29.66 -31.47
C PHE A 187 -8.19 29.20 -32.84
N VAL A 188 -7.97 27.94 -33.21
CA VAL A 188 -8.44 27.38 -34.49
C VAL A 188 -9.97 27.35 -34.55
N ARG A 189 -10.65 26.89 -33.49
CA ARG A 189 -12.13 26.87 -33.39
C ARG A 189 -12.72 28.26 -33.65
N ARG A 190 -12.13 29.31 -33.06
CA ARG A 190 -12.60 30.70 -33.21
C ARG A 190 -12.33 31.24 -34.62
N ASN A 191 -11.12 31.07 -35.14
CA ASN A 191 -10.75 31.63 -36.45
C ASN A 191 -11.45 30.94 -37.62
N HIS A 192 -11.67 29.63 -37.53
CA HIS A 192 -12.30 28.84 -38.59
C HIS A 192 -13.80 28.60 -38.36
N GLN A 193 -14.37 29.10 -37.25
CA GLN A 193 -15.77 28.89 -36.87
C GLN A 193 -16.16 27.40 -36.86
N ASP A 194 -15.25 26.52 -36.47
CA ASP A 194 -15.47 25.08 -36.33
C ASP A 194 -15.37 24.67 -34.86
N PRO A 195 -16.46 24.66 -34.09
CA PRO A 195 -16.46 24.24 -32.69
C PRO A 195 -16.04 22.78 -32.48
N SER A 196 -16.13 21.95 -33.52
CA SER A 196 -15.86 20.51 -33.47
C SER A 196 -14.39 20.17 -33.74
N PHE A 197 -13.55 21.18 -33.97
CA PHE A 197 -12.13 20.99 -34.19
C PHE A 197 -11.45 20.41 -32.94
N SER A 198 -10.61 19.40 -33.16
CA SER A 198 -9.59 18.97 -32.21
C SER A 198 -8.32 18.60 -32.97
N ILE A 199 -7.17 18.78 -32.33
CA ILE A 199 -5.87 18.41 -32.90
C ILE A 199 -5.84 16.92 -33.22
N GLU A 200 -6.42 16.09 -32.35
CA GLU A 200 -6.51 14.64 -32.56
C GLU A 200 -7.30 14.30 -33.85
N ARG A 201 -8.45 14.95 -34.05
CA ARG A 201 -9.29 14.72 -35.23
C ARG A 201 -8.59 15.17 -36.50
N GLN A 202 -7.95 16.34 -36.47
CA GLN A 202 -7.16 16.83 -37.60
C GLN A 202 -6.03 15.85 -37.94
N ALA A 203 -5.23 15.45 -36.94
CA ALA A 203 -4.12 14.53 -37.14
C ALA A 203 -4.59 13.17 -37.69
N LYS A 204 -5.75 12.67 -37.26
CA LYS A 204 -6.37 11.45 -37.80
C LYS A 204 -6.80 11.60 -39.25
N ALA A 205 -7.38 12.75 -39.62
CA ALA A 205 -7.76 13.05 -40.99
C ALA A 205 -6.51 13.15 -41.90
N GLU A 206 -5.48 13.86 -41.46
CA GLU A 206 -4.21 14.00 -42.18
C GLU A 206 -3.51 12.65 -42.40
N ARG A 207 -3.45 11.79 -41.36
CA ARG A 207 -2.92 10.42 -41.48
C ARG A 207 -3.73 9.59 -42.49
N SER A 208 -5.06 9.67 -42.45
CA SER A 208 -5.93 8.96 -43.39
C SER A 208 -5.71 9.44 -44.84
N GLN A 209 -5.59 10.76 -45.04
CA GLN A 209 -5.30 11.35 -46.34
C GLN A 209 -3.91 10.96 -46.84
N TYR A 210 -2.90 10.91 -45.96
CA TYR A 210 -1.56 10.43 -46.30
C TYR A 210 -1.60 8.98 -46.82
N VAL A 211 -2.25 8.07 -46.09
CA VAL A 211 -2.40 6.66 -46.52
C VAL A 211 -3.12 6.57 -47.86
N ALA A 212 -4.24 7.28 -48.01
CA ALA A 212 -5.01 7.26 -49.25
C ALA A 212 -4.24 7.87 -50.44
N ARG A 213 -3.38 8.89 -50.23
CA ARG A 213 -2.48 9.42 -51.28
C ARG A 213 -1.40 8.43 -51.69
N LYS A 214 -0.81 7.71 -50.73
CA LYS A 214 0.17 6.65 -51.00
C LYS A 214 -0.43 5.52 -51.85
N GLU A 215 -1.69 5.19 -51.61
CA GLU A 215 -2.43 4.18 -52.37
C GLU A 215 -3.05 4.73 -53.67
N GLY A 216 -2.88 6.02 -53.97
CA GLY A 216 -3.46 6.66 -55.16
C GLY A 216 -4.98 6.84 -55.10
N ARG A 217 -5.61 6.70 -53.93
CA ARG A 217 -7.06 6.84 -53.70
C ARG A 217 -7.49 8.26 -53.32
N PHE A 218 -6.55 9.17 -53.06
CA PHE A 218 -6.81 10.58 -52.72
C PHE A 218 -6.11 11.52 -53.71
N THR A 219 -6.39 11.32 -54.99
CA THR A 219 -5.92 12.15 -56.11
C THR A 219 -7.12 12.61 -56.95
N TRP A 220 -6.90 13.40 -58.00
CA TRP A 220 -7.94 13.69 -58.99
C TRP A 220 -8.55 12.38 -59.54
N SER A 221 -9.89 12.29 -59.55
CA SER A 221 -10.62 11.07 -59.92
C SER A 221 -11.84 11.39 -60.78
N ALA A 222 -12.24 10.50 -61.68
CA ALA A 222 -13.45 10.66 -62.49
C ALA A 222 -14.73 10.57 -61.63
N GLY A 223 -15.65 11.50 -61.83
CA GLY A 223 -17.00 11.50 -61.27
C GLY A 223 -17.97 10.64 -62.09
N PRO A 224 -19.25 10.53 -61.66
CA PRO A 224 -20.26 9.67 -62.30
C PRO A 224 -20.56 10.02 -63.76
N ASP A 225 -20.34 11.27 -64.14
CA ASP A 225 -20.52 11.86 -65.47
C ASP A 225 -19.24 11.83 -66.32
N GLY A 226 -18.15 11.24 -65.81
CA GLY A 226 -16.84 11.22 -66.45
C GLY A 226 -15.99 12.47 -66.20
N THR A 227 -16.52 13.48 -65.51
CA THR A 227 -15.79 14.72 -65.19
C THR A 227 -14.75 14.45 -64.10
N ILE A 228 -13.50 14.90 -64.29
CA ILE A 228 -12.46 14.75 -63.26
C ILE A 228 -12.71 15.73 -62.11
N VAL A 229 -12.85 15.23 -60.88
CA VAL A 229 -13.21 16.04 -59.69
C VAL A 229 -12.23 15.86 -58.55
N CYS A 230 -12.19 16.86 -57.66
CA CYS A 230 -11.46 16.79 -56.40
C CYS A 230 -12.17 15.85 -55.41
N PRO A 231 -11.48 14.91 -54.76
CA PRO A 231 -12.10 14.00 -53.79
C PRO A 231 -12.59 14.69 -52.51
N CYS A 232 -12.09 15.90 -52.20
CA CYS A 232 -12.46 16.66 -51.00
C CYS A 232 -13.68 17.58 -51.21
N CYS A 233 -13.63 18.47 -52.21
CA CYS A 233 -14.70 19.45 -52.45
C CYS A 233 -15.63 19.11 -53.62
N ARG A 234 -15.37 18.00 -54.33
CA ARG A 234 -16.12 17.53 -55.52
C ARG A 234 -16.19 18.51 -56.69
N LYS A 235 -15.50 19.65 -56.64
CA LYS A 235 -15.41 20.58 -57.76
C LYS A 235 -14.59 19.97 -58.91
N PRO A 236 -14.99 20.22 -60.17
CA PRO A 236 -14.30 19.70 -61.34
C PRO A 236 -12.93 20.35 -61.52
N ALA A 237 -11.98 19.62 -62.10
CA ALA A 237 -10.69 20.17 -62.51
C ALA A 237 -10.90 21.32 -63.50
N LEU A 238 -10.09 22.38 -63.38
CA LEU A 238 -10.13 23.49 -64.33
C LEU A 238 -9.78 22.98 -65.73
N ILE A 239 -10.48 23.46 -66.75
CA ILE A 239 -10.19 23.09 -68.13
C ILE A 239 -9.20 24.11 -68.71
N ARG A 240 -8.13 23.62 -69.32
CA ARG A 240 -7.16 24.41 -70.08
C ARG A 240 -6.91 23.72 -71.41
N ASP A 241 -7.08 24.45 -72.51
CA ASP A 241 -6.89 23.95 -73.88
C ASP A 241 -7.71 22.67 -74.18
N GLY A 242 -8.94 22.61 -73.67
CA GLY A 242 -9.86 21.48 -73.86
C GLY A 242 -9.57 20.23 -73.02
N LYS A 243 -8.58 20.27 -72.10
CA LYS A 243 -8.23 19.14 -71.21
C LYS A 243 -8.32 19.52 -69.73
N PRO A 244 -8.62 18.56 -68.83
CA PRO A 244 -8.61 18.81 -67.40
C PRO A 244 -7.18 19.03 -66.89
N LEU A 245 -6.94 20.17 -66.24
CA LEU A 245 -5.68 20.52 -65.61
C LEU A 245 -5.61 19.91 -64.20
N LEU A 246 -4.80 18.87 -64.03
CA LEU A 246 -4.65 18.15 -62.77
C LEU A 246 -3.48 18.71 -61.96
N THR A 247 -3.75 19.72 -61.13
CA THR A 247 -2.73 20.34 -60.28
C THR A 247 -2.44 19.52 -59.02
N GLU A 248 -1.25 19.71 -58.46
CA GLU A 248 -0.83 19.05 -57.19
C GLU A 248 -1.72 19.43 -56.00
N PHE A 249 -2.27 20.64 -55.99
CA PHE A 249 -3.22 21.11 -55.00
C PHE A 249 -4.52 21.49 -55.66
N CYS A 250 -5.65 21.15 -55.04
CA CYS A 250 -6.96 21.57 -55.53
C CYS A 250 -7.06 23.11 -55.47
N PRO A 251 -7.32 23.80 -56.59
CA PRO A 251 -7.37 25.27 -56.61
C PRO A 251 -8.57 25.84 -55.84
N PHE A 252 -9.55 25.00 -55.49
CA PHE A 252 -10.77 25.46 -54.82
C PHE A 252 -10.78 25.24 -53.31
N CYS A 253 -10.21 24.13 -52.83
CA CYS A 253 -10.22 23.79 -51.41
C CYS A 253 -8.81 23.61 -50.83
N GLY A 254 -7.77 23.81 -51.63
CA GLY A 254 -6.37 23.70 -51.20
C GLY A 254 -5.91 22.28 -50.85
N ALA A 255 -6.77 21.26 -51.02
CA ALA A 255 -6.42 19.88 -50.71
C ALA A 255 -5.18 19.45 -51.50
N ASP A 256 -4.20 18.88 -50.82
CA ASP A 256 -3.02 18.28 -51.44
C ASP A 256 -3.43 16.95 -52.10
N LEU A 257 -3.35 16.91 -53.43
CA LEU A 257 -3.76 15.80 -54.29
C LEU A 257 -2.56 15.11 -54.93
N ARG A 258 -1.33 15.42 -54.48
CA ARG A 258 -0.13 14.75 -54.95
C ARG A 258 -0.21 13.27 -54.64
N ARG A 259 0.01 12.44 -55.66
CA ARG A 259 0.26 11.02 -55.45
C ARG A 259 1.64 10.89 -54.83
N LEU A 260 1.70 10.35 -53.62
CA LEU A 260 2.97 10.03 -53.00
C LEU A 260 3.47 8.75 -53.70
N GLY A 261 4.50 8.89 -54.54
CA GLY A 261 5.13 7.77 -55.25
C GLY A 261 5.71 6.74 -54.29
N GLN A 262 5.83 5.49 -54.77
CA GLN A 262 6.30 4.29 -54.06
C GLN A 262 7.59 4.51 -53.26
#